data_AF-A0AAD5BF93-F1
#
_entry.id   AF-A0AAD5BF93-F1
#
_cell.length_a   1.000
_cell.length_b   1.000
_cell.length_c   1.000
_cell.angle_alpha   90.00
_cell.angle_beta   90.00
_cell.angle_gamma   90.00
#
_symmetry.space_group_name_H-M   'P 1'
#
loop_
_entity.id
_entity.type
_entity.pdbx_description
1 polymer ?
#
loop_
_entity_poly.entity_id
_entity_poly.type
_entity_poly.pdbx_seq_one_letter_code
_entity_poly.pdbx_strand_id
1 'polypeptide(L)'
;MFSQFTTRYSSSSSSSSSILRATTRYTRRTFSMTKPTPSHATASSSSATTKPADSKQTPPTTNTAANDDDDPVTHTQQPIIFAPKTYQYTKGHMDVNDLLPNPFEQFHKWFKEAQEQLPANSDIIVESTNFSTARLPSGRVSSRIVLLKELDKYGFLVYSNWNTSKKAEDFNSNKYAALTFFWPHVQRQVRVEGIMEHVTRETSERYYNTRPRGSKIGAWASPQSQVISSRDDLSRLNDEYTEKFKDLPDDAIPCPEYWGGIRIEPLEVEFWQGGVSRLHDRVTFRRDDIANPNWEVVRLAP
;
A
#
# COMPACT_ATOMS: atom_id res chain seq x y z
N MET A 1 -27.48 36.63 37.40
CA MET A 1 -28.08 35.86 38.51
C MET A 1 -27.16 34.70 38.82
N PHE A 2 -26.37 34.83 39.89
CA PHE A 2 -25.51 33.80 40.45
C PHE A 2 -26.33 32.96 41.44
N SER A 3 -26.12 31.65 41.46
CA SER A 3 -26.41 30.83 42.64
C SER A 3 -25.23 29.90 42.88
N GLN A 4 -24.59 30.09 44.03
CA GLN A 4 -23.54 29.27 44.59
C GLN A 4 -24.16 28.09 45.34
N PHE A 5 -23.57 26.90 45.24
CA PHE A 5 -23.54 25.97 46.36
C PHE A 5 -22.20 25.23 46.38
N THR A 6 -21.39 25.59 47.37
CA THR A 6 -20.31 24.81 47.97
C THR A 6 -20.90 23.62 48.74
N THR A 7 -20.20 22.49 48.83
CA THR A 7 -19.79 21.81 50.10
C THR A 7 -18.99 20.52 49.85
N ARG A 8 -17.72 20.58 50.28
CA ARG A 8 -16.84 19.65 51.03
C ARG A 8 -16.69 18.14 50.70
N TYR A 9 -15.39 17.81 50.69
CA TYR A 9 -14.69 16.54 50.90
C TYR A 9 -15.21 15.65 52.04
N SER A 10 -15.08 14.34 51.83
CA SER A 10 -14.82 13.32 52.87
C SER A 10 -14.02 12.16 52.27
N SER A 11 -12.90 11.86 52.91
CA SER A 11 -11.95 10.77 52.66
C SER A 11 -12.42 9.44 53.25
N SER A 12 -12.21 8.30 52.56
CA SER A 12 -11.83 7.05 53.22
C SER A 12 -11.11 6.05 52.30
N SER A 13 -9.91 5.72 52.79
CA SER A 13 -9.01 4.57 52.63
C SER A 13 -9.42 3.27 51.91
N SER A 14 -8.49 2.83 51.06
CA SER A 14 -7.88 1.48 50.94
C SER A 14 -8.73 0.23 50.71
N SER A 15 -8.44 -0.46 49.59
CA SER A 15 -8.08 -1.89 49.62
C SER A 15 -7.34 -2.29 48.35
N SER A 16 -6.13 -2.82 48.56
CA SER A 16 -5.25 -3.42 47.56
C SER A 16 -5.84 -4.74 47.04
N SER A 17 -5.73 -5.00 45.73
CA SER A 17 -5.83 -6.36 45.19
C SER A 17 -4.94 -6.47 43.96
N SER A 18 -3.78 -7.09 44.20
CA SER A 18 -2.81 -7.57 43.22
C SER A 18 -3.33 -8.84 42.55
N ILE A 19 -3.41 -8.87 41.21
CA ILE A 19 -3.56 -10.12 40.45
C ILE A 19 -2.55 -10.18 39.29
N LEU A 20 -1.71 -11.21 39.42
CA LEU A 20 -0.74 -11.86 38.54
C LEU A 20 -0.61 -11.41 37.07
N ARG A 21 0.62 -10.99 36.72
CA ARG A 21 1.17 -11.05 35.36
C ARG A 21 1.63 -12.47 35.05
N ALA A 22 0.98 -13.13 34.10
CA ALA A 22 1.51 -14.35 33.47
C ALA A 22 2.56 -13.94 32.41
N THR A 23 3.79 -14.42 32.59
CA THR A 23 4.88 -14.27 31.62
C THR A 23 5.06 -15.58 30.87
N THR A 24 4.62 -15.63 29.62
CA THR A 24 4.90 -16.78 28.74
C THR A 24 6.25 -16.58 28.07
N ARG A 25 7.25 -17.37 28.48
CA ARG A 25 8.56 -17.42 27.82
C ARG A 25 8.45 -18.19 26.51
N TYR A 26 8.76 -17.55 25.39
CA TYR A 26 8.90 -18.19 24.08
C TYR A 26 10.36 -18.65 23.92
N THR A 27 10.61 -19.96 23.98
CA THR A 27 11.94 -20.54 23.70
C THR A 27 12.15 -20.66 22.19
N ARG A 28 13.13 -19.90 21.68
CA ARG A 28 13.60 -19.91 20.28
C ARG A 28 14.44 -21.18 20.06
N ARG A 29 13.94 -22.14 19.25
CA ARG A 29 14.76 -23.24 18.72
C ARG A 29 15.50 -22.74 17.48
N THR A 30 16.83 -22.73 17.53
CA THR A 30 17.72 -22.48 16.40
C THR A 30 17.92 -23.78 15.62
N PHE A 31 17.58 -23.80 14.33
CA PHE A 31 17.98 -24.86 13.41
C PHE A 31 19.25 -24.41 12.68
N SER A 32 20.33 -25.16 12.88
CA SER A 32 21.59 -25.06 12.13
C SER A 32 21.45 -25.89 10.85
N MET A 33 21.60 -25.25 9.68
CA MET A 33 21.79 -25.95 8.40
C MET A 33 23.21 -25.71 7.91
N THR A 34 23.99 -26.78 7.89
CA THR A 34 25.32 -26.88 7.29
C THR A 34 25.21 -27.00 5.77
N LYS A 35 25.93 -26.15 5.03
CA LYS A 35 26.15 -26.24 3.57
C LYS A 35 27.10 -27.40 3.21
N PRO A 36 26.99 -28.00 2.02
CA PRO A 36 28.10 -28.66 1.35
C PRO A 36 28.68 -27.81 0.21
N THR A 37 30.01 -27.89 0.10
CA THR A 37 30.94 -27.25 -0.85
C THR A 37 30.99 -28.03 -2.19
N PRO A 38 31.33 -27.39 -3.34
CA PRO A 38 31.22 -28.01 -4.67
C PRO A 38 32.51 -28.72 -5.13
N SER A 39 32.37 -29.76 -5.96
CA SER A 39 33.49 -30.44 -6.63
C SER A 39 33.65 -29.96 -8.08
N HIS A 40 34.85 -29.48 -8.41
CA HIS A 40 35.33 -29.17 -9.75
C HIS A 40 35.58 -30.43 -10.59
N ALA A 41 35.35 -30.32 -11.90
CA ALA A 41 36.02 -31.15 -12.92
C ALA A 41 36.46 -30.26 -14.10
N THR A 42 37.76 -30.32 -14.38
CA THR A 42 38.54 -29.69 -15.45
C THR A 42 38.41 -30.45 -16.78
N ALA A 43 38.17 -29.75 -17.88
CA ALA A 43 39.12 -29.48 -18.99
C ALA A 43 39.22 -30.55 -20.10
N SER A 44 39.03 -30.11 -21.35
CA SER A 44 39.94 -30.46 -22.47
C SER A 44 39.66 -29.61 -23.71
N SER A 45 40.74 -29.04 -24.24
CA SER A 45 40.92 -28.27 -25.46
C SER A 45 40.87 -29.10 -26.75
N SER A 46 40.52 -28.49 -27.88
CA SER A 46 41.30 -28.63 -29.14
C SER A 46 40.88 -27.61 -30.20
N SER A 47 41.87 -26.84 -30.65
CA SER A 47 41.89 -25.99 -31.85
C SER A 47 42.12 -26.80 -33.13
N ALA A 48 41.56 -26.38 -34.27
CA ALA A 48 42.31 -26.26 -35.53
C ALA A 48 41.45 -25.67 -36.68
N THR A 49 42.12 -24.79 -37.41
CA THR A 49 41.74 -23.95 -38.56
C THR A 49 41.74 -24.74 -39.88
N THR A 50 40.86 -24.44 -40.84
CA THR A 50 41.18 -24.12 -42.27
C THR A 50 39.94 -23.96 -43.18
N LYS A 51 40.01 -22.96 -44.06
CA LYS A 51 39.21 -22.71 -45.29
C LYS A 51 40.07 -23.18 -46.50
N PRO A 52 39.55 -23.46 -47.73
CA PRO A 52 38.89 -22.42 -48.56
C PRO A 52 37.88 -22.84 -49.67
N ALA A 53 37.18 -21.82 -50.20
CA ALA A 53 36.76 -21.50 -51.59
C ALA A 53 35.78 -22.38 -52.45
N ASP A 54 34.67 -21.70 -52.81
CA ASP A 54 34.03 -21.49 -54.13
C ASP A 54 33.19 -22.59 -54.85
N SER A 55 31.89 -22.30 -55.06
CA SER A 55 31.18 -22.28 -56.36
C SER A 55 29.64 -22.39 -56.23
N LYS A 56 28.97 -21.72 -57.18
CA LYS A 56 27.51 -21.50 -57.33
C LYS A 56 26.70 -22.78 -57.57
N GLN A 57 25.48 -22.85 -57.00
CA GLN A 57 24.23 -23.22 -57.69
C GLN A 57 23.03 -23.29 -56.70
N THR A 58 21.97 -22.52 -56.97
CA THR A 58 20.59 -22.73 -56.46
C THR A 58 19.88 -23.71 -57.40
N PRO A 59 18.98 -24.62 -56.96
CA PRO A 59 17.57 -24.28 -56.64
C PRO A 59 16.93 -25.26 -55.61
N PRO A 60 15.59 -25.42 -55.49
CA PRO A 60 14.64 -24.50 -54.88
C PRO A 60 13.84 -25.13 -53.70
N THR A 61 12.99 -24.29 -53.12
CA THR A 61 11.72 -24.59 -52.43
C THR A 61 11.72 -25.10 -50.98
N THR A 62 10.99 -24.30 -50.18
CA THR A 62 10.18 -24.66 -49.02
C THR A 62 10.91 -25.29 -47.84
N ASN A 63 11.27 -24.43 -46.88
CA ASN A 63 11.07 -24.77 -45.49
C ASN A 63 10.37 -23.61 -44.79
N THR A 64 9.11 -23.86 -44.49
CA THR A 64 8.33 -23.23 -43.43
C THR A 64 9.19 -23.14 -42.17
N ALA A 65 9.79 -21.98 -41.92
CA ALA A 65 10.19 -21.62 -40.57
C ALA A 65 8.88 -21.39 -39.82
N ALA A 66 8.46 -22.40 -39.07
CA ALA A 66 7.57 -22.19 -37.95
C ALA A 66 8.26 -21.12 -37.09
N ASN A 67 7.65 -19.93 -37.04
CA ASN A 67 7.96 -18.98 -35.99
C ASN A 67 7.48 -19.64 -34.70
N ASP A 68 8.37 -20.36 -34.02
CA ASP A 68 8.29 -20.59 -32.58
C ASP A 68 8.44 -19.20 -31.93
N ASP A 69 7.34 -18.45 -31.96
CA ASP A 69 7.18 -17.11 -31.38
C ASP A 69 6.78 -17.21 -29.91
N ASP A 70 7.30 -18.24 -29.24
CA ASP A 70 7.17 -18.44 -27.81
C ASP A 70 8.50 -17.96 -27.20
N ASP A 71 8.67 -16.63 -27.12
CA ASP A 71 9.78 -16.04 -26.37
C ASP A 71 9.36 -15.83 -24.90
N PRO A 72 9.66 -16.80 -24.04
CA PRO A 72 10.10 -16.50 -22.70
C PRO A 72 11.53 -17.02 -22.54
N VAL A 73 12.54 -16.16 -22.66
CA VAL A 73 13.53 -15.81 -21.60
C VAL A 73 14.39 -14.63 -22.11
N THR A 74 14.11 -13.42 -21.63
CA THR A 74 15.01 -12.22 -21.61
C THR A 74 15.45 -11.55 -22.92
N HIS A 75 14.97 -11.93 -24.10
CA HIS A 75 15.38 -11.33 -25.38
C HIS A 75 14.29 -10.53 -26.08
N THR A 76 13.60 -9.65 -25.35
CA THR A 76 12.61 -8.75 -25.97
C THR A 76 13.28 -7.76 -26.94
N GLN A 77 13.38 -8.15 -28.22
CA GLN A 77 13.88 -7.31 -29.32
C GLN A 77 12.82 -6.32 -29.82
N GLN A 78 11.54 -6.67 -29.64
CA GLN A 78 10.39 -5.88 -30.08
C GLN A 78 9.45 -5.63 -28.89
N PRO A 79 9.76 -4.65 -28.04
CA PRO A 79 8.91 -4.35 -26.91
C PRO A 79 7.56 -3.81 -27.38
N ILE A 80 6.47 -4.29 -26.75
CA ILE A 80 5.11 -3.81 -27.01
C ILE A 80 5.00 -2.30 -26.73
N ILE A 81 5.74 -1.81 -25.73
CA ILE A 81 5.91 -0.38 -25.43
C ILE A 81 7.40 -0.11 -25.26
N PHE A 82 7.99 0.70 -26.16
CA PHE A 82 9.38 1.14 -26.05
C PHE A 82 9.48 2.59 -25.57
N ALA A 83 10.19 2.79 -24.46
CA ALA A 83 10.71 4.08 -23.97
C ALA A 83 9.91 5.34 -24.39
N PRO A 84 8.76 5.61 -23.75
CA PRO A 84 8.05 6.87 -23.95
C PRO A 84 8.94 8.09 -23.65
N LYS A 85 8.57 9.25 -24.20
CA LYS A 85 9.33 10.50 -24.02
C LYS A 85 9.61 10.77 -22.54
N THR A 86 10.88 11.02 -22.24
CA THR A 86 11.36 11.29 -20.89
C THR A 86 10.75 12.58 -20.32
N TYR A 87 10.07 12.44 -19.18
CA TYR A 87 9.66 13.56 -18.34
C TYR A 87 10.79 13.97 -17.39
N GLN A 88 10.98 15.29 -17.19
CA GLN A 88 11.96 15.84 -16.25
C GLN A 88 11.26 16.52 -15.07
N TYR A 89 11.84 16.39 -13.88
CA TYR A 89 11.34 17.02 -12.67
C TYR A 89 12.13 18.30 -12.37
N THR A 90 11.43 19.42 -12.23
CA THR A 90 12.00 20.77 -12.15
C THR A 90 11.35 21.63 -11.05
N LYS A 91 10.41 21.09 -10.28
CA LYS A 91 9.56 21.88 -9.37
C LYS A 91 10.10 22.07 -7.95
N GLY A 92 11.19 21.41 -7.57
CA GLY A 92 11.76 21.61 -6.24
C GLY A 92 12.97 20.75 -5.93
N HIS A 93 13.52 21.01 -4.75
CA HIS A 93 14.57 20.26 -4.08
C HIS A 93 14.18 20.07 -2.62
N MET A 94 14.79 19.11 -1.95
CA MET A 94 14.52 18.81 -0.55
C MET A 94 15.82 18.58 0.21
N ASP A 95 16.12 19.49 1.14
CA ASP A 95 17.17 19.29 2.15
C ASP A 95 16.61 18.54 3.36
N VAL A 96 17.46 17.78 4.06
CA VAL A 96 17.05 17.06 5.27
C VAL A 96 16.71 18.05 6.39
N ASN A 97 17.41 19.19 6.44
CA ASN A 97 17.23 20.20 7.47
C ASN A 97 15.91 20.98 7.35
N ASP A 98 15.25 20.92 6.18
CA ASP A 98 13.97 21.57 5.93
C ASP A 98 12.75 20.71 6.34
N LEU A 99 13.00 19.48 6.77
CA LEU A 99 11.97 18.53 7.17
C LEU A 99 11.57 18.70 8.63
N LEU A 100 10.28 18.53 8.90
CA LEU A 100 9.78 18.40 10.25
C LEU A 100 10.29 17.09 10.87
N PRO A 101 10.57 17.06 12.19
CA PRO A 101 11.14 15.89 12.85
C PRO A 101 10.16 14.72 12.97
N ASN A 102 8.85 14.97 12.80
CA ASN A 102 7.81 13.96 12.84
C ASN A 102 7.30 13.66 11.41
N PRO A 103 7.31 12.40 10.95
CA PRO A 103 6.90 12.06 9.58
C PRO A 103 5.40 12.28 9.33
N PHE A 104 4.55 12.23 10.35
CA PHE A 104 3.11 12.51 10.20
C PHE A 104 2.87 14.00 9.98
N GLU A 105 3.57 14.86 10.73
CA GLU A 105 3.51 16.31 10.52
C GLU A 105 4.08 16.70 9.16
N GLN A 106 5.20 16.08 8.76
CA GLN A 106 5.81 16.30 7.46
C GLN A 106 4.89 15.85 6.32
N PHE A 107 4.24 14.69 6.45
CA PHE A 107 3.23 14.24 5.49
C PHE A 107 2.06 15.22 5.43
N HIS A 108 1.52 15.64 6.58
CA HIS A 108 0.39 16.56 6.64
C HIS A 108 0.71 17.89 5.93
N LYS A 109 1.92 18.43 6.15
CA LYS A 109 2.43 19.60 5.43
C LYS A 109 2.40 19.39 3.91
N TRP A 110 3.01 18.31 3.42
CA TRP A 110 3.05 18.03 1.99
C TRP A 110 1.68 17.73 1.39
N PHE A 111 0.82 17.04 2.13
CA PHE A 111 -0.55 16.73 1.72
C PHE A 111 -1.34 18.02 1.52
N LYS A 112 -1.28 18.95 2.48
CA LYS A 112 -1.91 20.26 2.39
C LYS A 112 -1.36 21.09 1.22
N GLU A 113 -0.04 21.15 1.06
CA GLU A 113 0.59 21.84 -0.08
C GLU A 113 0.15 21.25 -1.42
N ALA A 114 0.02 19.91 -1.51
CA ALA A 114 -0.46 19.25 -2.72
C ALA A 114 -1.94 19.60 -3.02
N GLN A 115 -2.79 19.78 -2.01
CA GLN A 115 -4.17 20.25 -2.19
C GLN A 115 -4.21 21.71 -2.66
N GLU A 116 -3.45 22.58 -2.00
CA GLU A 116 -3.43 24.03 -2.27
C GLU A 116 -2.86 24.37 -3.66
N GLN A 117 -1.95 23.55 -4.18
CA GLN A 117 -1.30 23.76 -5.48
C GLN A 117 -1.96 22.99 -6.64
N LEU A 118 -3.15 22.42 -6.42
CA LEU A 118 -3.89 21.76 -7.51
C LEU A 118 -4.15 22.73 -8.66
N PRO A 119 -3.79 22.36 -9.91
CA PRO A 119 -4.15 23.17 -11.06
C PRO A 119 -5.67 23.32 -11.18
N ALA A 120 -6.12 24.48 -11.67
CA ALA A 120 -7.52 24.68 -11.99
C ALA A 120 -8.01 23.58 -12.96
N ASN A 121 -9.18 23.02 -12.69
CA ASN A 121 -9.79 21.91 -13.46
C ASN A 121 -8.97 20.61 -13.47
N SER A 122 -8.15 20.36 -12.45
CA SER A 122 -7.43 19.10 -12.31
C SER A 122 -8.35 17.99 -11.78
N ASP A 123 -8.27 16.80 -12.39
CA ASP A 123 -8.94 15.58 -11.92
C ASP A 123 -8.10 14.79 -10.88
N ILE A 124 -7.04 15.40 -10.33
CA ILE A 124 -6.18 14.75 -9.33
C ILE A 124 -6.92 14.64 -8.00
N ILE A 125 -7.04 13.41 -7.50
CA ILE A 125 -7.54 13.11 -6.16
C ILE A 125 -6.33 12.98 -5.23
N VAL A 126 -6.03 14.02 -4.45
CA VAL A 126 -4.79 14.11 -3.65
C VAL A 126 -4.70 13.00 -2.60
N GLU A 127 -5.82 12.57 -2.03
CA GLU A 127 -5.89 11.45 -1.08
C GLU A 127 -5.78 10.06 -1.72
N SER A 128 -5.74 9.97 -3.05
CA SER A 128 -5.58 8.70 -3.76
C SER A 128 -4.19 8.11 -3.51
N THR A 129 -4.14 6.82 -3.23
CA THR A 129 -2.91 6.12 -2.92
C THR A 129 -2.95 4.68 -3.45
N ASN A 130 -1.82 4.20 -3.96
CA ASN A 130 -1.66 2.79 -4.25
C ASN A 130 -1.45 2.03 -2.94
N PHE A 131 -2.33 1.09 -2.63
CA PHE A 131 -2.26 0.22 -1.49
C PHE A 131 -1.83 -1.18 -1.92
N SER A 132 -0.66 -1.60 -1.43
CA SER A 132 -0.03 -2.87 -1.74
C SER A 132 -0.04 -3.80 -0.54
N THR A 133 -0.43 -5.04 -0.76
CA THR A 133 -0.49 -6.13 0.23
C THR A 133 0.15 -7.39 -0.37
N ALA A 134 0.54 -8.34 0.48
CA ALA A 134 1.07 -9.62 0.02
C ALA A 134 0.46 -10.78 0.80
N ARG A 135 0.16 -11.88 0.11
CA ARG A 135 -0.38 -13.09 0.72
C ARG A 135 0.72 -14.02 1.19
N LEU A 136 0.64 -14.48 2.44
CA LEU A 136 1.46 -15.57 2.94
C LEU A 136 0.66 -16.88 2.98
N PRO A 137 1.30 -18.04 2.72
CA PRO A 137 2.75 -18.23 2.52
C PRO A 137 3.24 -18.00 1.08
N SER A 138 2.36 -17.78 0.10
CA SER A 138 2.76 -17.76 -1.32
C SER A 138 3.69 -16.62 -1.72
N GLY A 139 3.73 -15.53 -0.95
CA GLY A 139 4.46 -14.32 -1.27
C GLY A 139 3.80 -13.50 -2.41
N ARG A 140 2.61 -13.88 -2.86
CA ARG A 140 1.94 -13.20 -3.98
C ARG A 140 1.55 -11.77 -3.57
N VAL A 141 2.09 -10.78 -4.27
CA VAL A 141 1.77 -9.36 -4.08
C VAL A 141 0.51 -8.98 -4.86
N SER A 142 -0.29 -8.09 -4.30
CA SER A 142 -1.40 -7.45 -5.00
C SER A 142 -1.51 -5.98 -4.61
N SER A 143 -1.87 -5.11 -5.56
CA SER A 143 -2.05 -3.69 -5.31
C SER A 143 -3.33 -3.15 -5.94
N ARG A 144 -3.82 -2.02 -5.42
CA ARG A 144 -4.99 -1.29 -5.94
C ARG A 144 -4.97 0.16 -5.46
N ILE A 145 -5.76 1.01 -6.08
CA ILE A 145 -6.00 2.36 -5.57
C ILE A 145 -7.03 2.33 -4.44
N VAL A 146 -6.74 3.06 -3.36
CA VAL A 146 -7.66 3.39 -2.27
C VAL A 146 -7.52 4.88 -1.95
N LEU A 147 -8.39 5.39 -1.09
CA LEU A 147 -8.32 6.78 -0.62
C LEU A 147 -7.90 6.80 0.84
N LEU A 148 -6.89 7.59 1.17
CA LEU A 148 -6.62 7.99 2.54
C LEU A 148 -7.83 8.78 3.05
N LYS A 149 -8.29 8.48 4.26
CA LYS A 149 -9.44 9.17 4.86
C LYS A 149 -9.13 9.87 6.16
N GLU A 150 -8.11 9.41 6.86
CA GLU A 150 -7.68 10.01 8.11
C GLU A 150 -6.20 9.71 8.30
N LEU A 151 -5.49 10.70 8.83
CA LEU A 151 -4.18 10.53 9.43
C LEU A 151 -4.36 10.84 10.91
N ASP A 152 -4.12 9.85 11.76
CA ASP A 152 -4.11 10.06 13.21
C ASP A 152 -2.67 10.02 13.74
N LYS A 153 -2.51 10.17 15.06
CA LYS A 153 -1.19 10.17 15.70
C LYS A 153 -0.44 8.83 15.63
N TYR A 154 -1.09 7.77 15.15
CA TYR A 154 -0.55 6.43 15.04
C TYR A 154 -0.28 6.04 13.59
N GLY A 155 -1.11 6.47 12.63
CA GLY A 155 -0.88 6.10 11.23
C GLY A 155 -1.96 6.53 10.25
N PHE A 156 -1.92 5.87 9.09
CA PHE A 156 -2.71 6.21 7.90
C PHE A 156 -3.94 5.31 7.79
N LEU A 157 -5.13 5.90 7.75
CA LEU A 157 -6.39 5.14 7.78
C LEU A 157 -7.03 5.07 6.40
N VAL A 158 -7.35 3.85 6.01
CA VAL A 158 -8.09 3.51 4.79
C VAL A 158 -9.30 2.66 5.17
N TYR A 159 -10.43 2.89 4.49
CA TYR A 159 -11.69 2.20 4.78
C TYR A 159 -12.11 1.32 3.62
N SER A 160 -12.54 0.10 3.93
CA SER A 160 -12.87 -0.89 2.91
C SER A 160 -13.72 -2.03 3.45
N ASN A 161 -14.02 -3.00 2.58
CA ASN A 161 -14.44 -4.32 3.02
C ASN A 161 -13.20 -5.14 3.43
N TRP A 162 -13.16 -5.58 4.68
CA TRP A 162 -12.05 -6.32 5.30
C TRP A 162 -12.43 -7.75 5.69
N ASN A 163 -13.49 -8.30 5.11
CA ASN A 163 -13.87 -9.69 5.33
C ASN A 163 -13.77 -10.51 4.03
N THR A 164 -14.48 -10.08 2.99
CA THR A 164 -14.64 -10.89 1.76
C THR A 164 -13.78 -10.42 0.60
N SER A 165 -13.02 -9.34 0.77
CA SER A 165 -12.20 -8.78 -0.31
C SER A 165 -10.84 -9.46 -0.42
N LYS A 166 -10.21 -9.38 -1.59
CA LYS A 166 -8.88 -10.00 -1.80
C LYS A 166 -7.80 -9.48 -0.83
N LYS A 167 -7.85 -8.19 -0.47
CA LYS A 167 -6.93 -7.59 0.52
C LYS A 167 -7.24 -7.99 1.97
N ALA A 168 -8.47 -8.40 2.26
CA ALA A 168 -8.82 -8.96 3.57
C ALA A 168 -8.12 -10.30 3.79
N GLU A 169 -8.13 -11.16 2.76
CA GLU A 169 -7.40 -12.42 2.77
C GLU A 169 -5.88 -12.20 2.92
N ASP A 170 -5.32 -11.20 2.22
CA ASP A 170 -3.91 -10.84 2.38
C ASP A 170 -3.63 -10.38 3.83
N PHE A 171 -4.43 -9.44 4.36
CA PHE A 171 -4.36 -8.96 5.75
C PHE A 171 -4.43 -10.09 6.78
N ASN A 172 -5.29 -11.09 6.57
CA ASN A 172 -5.43 -12.22 7.49
C ASN A 172 -4.16 -13.07 7.57
N SER A 173 -3.42 -13.18 6.45
CA SER A 173 -2.16 -13.94 6.39
C SER A 173 -0.91 -13.11 6.71
N ASN A 174 -0.95 -11.80 6.51
CA ASN A 174 0.20 -10.91 6.58
C ASN A 174 -0.25 -9.49 6.96
N LYS A 175 0.29 -8.96 8.05
CA LYS A 175 -0.07 -7.62 8.54
C LYS A 175 0.72 -6.49 7.88
N TYR A 176 1.72 -6.77 7.05
CA TYR A 176 2.48 -5.70 6.39
C TYR A 176 1.78 -5.19 5.13
N ALA A 177 1.81 -3.88 4.95
CA ALA A 177 1.35 -3.21 3.74
C ALA A 177 2.15 -1.96 3.41
N ALA A 178 2.01 -1.50 2.18
CA ALA A 178 2.59 -0.25 1.72
C ALA A 178 1.53 0.67 1.10
N LEU A 179 1.70 1.98 1.30
CA LEU A 179 0.97 3.04 0.62
C LEU A 179 1.94 3.87 -0.22
N THR A 180 1.55 4.21 -1.44
CA THR A 180 2.30 5.14 -2.30
C THR A 180 1.40 6.24 -2.81
N PHE A 181 1.66 7.46 -2.35
CA PHE A 181 1.06 8.70 -2.83
C PHE A 181 1.95 9.29 -3.91
N PHE A 182 1.36 9.71 -5.03
CA PHE A 182 2.09 10.42 -6.07
C PHE A 182 1.31 11.65 -6.51
N TRP A 183 1.90 12.82 -6.34
CA TRP A 183 1.34 14.11 -6.70
C TRP A 183 2.14 14.70 -7.86
N PRO A 184 1.79 14.38 -9.11
CA PRO A 184 2.59 14.74 -10.28
C PRO A 184 2.70 16.25 -10.46
N HIS A 185 1.68 17.01 -10.07
CA HIS A 185 1.65 18.46 -10.21
C HIS A 185 2.62 19.19 -9.27
N VAL A 186 3.02 18.58 -8.15
CA VAL A 186 4.10 19.10 -7.28
C VAL A 186 5.38 18.25 -7.37
N GLN A 187 5.37 17.20 -8.20
CA GLN A 187 6.49 16.30 -8.42
C GLN A 187 7.01 15.65 -7.14
N ARG A 188 6.08 15.18 -6.31
CA ARG A 188 6.38 14.54 -5.03
C ARG A 188 5.74 13.17 -4.94
N GLN A 189 6.42 12.31 -4.19
CA GLN A 189 5.92 11.00 -3.80
C GLN A 189 6.14 10.82 -2.31
N VAL A 190 5.18 10.17 -1.64
CA VAL A 190 5.38 9.64 -0.29
C VAL A 190 5.11 8.15 -0.30
N ARG A 191 6.05 7.36 0.22
CA ARG A 191 5.88 5.93 0.47
C ARG A 191 5.76 5.70 1.97
N VAL A 192 4.83 4.85 2.36
CA VAL A 192 4.61 4.44 3.74
C VAL A 192 4.68 2.93 3.77
N GLU A 193 5.49 2.35 4.65
CA GLU A 193 5.57 0.91 4.86
C GLU A 193 5.33 0.63 6.35
N GLY A 194 4.40 -0.27 6.65
CA GLY A 194 3.93 -0.42 8.02
C GLY A 194 3.06 -1.63 8.28
N ILE A 195 2.56 -1.69 9.50
CA ILE A 195 1.72 -2.77 10.02
C ILE A 195 0.26 -2.31 9.98
N MET A 196 -0.59 -3.17 9.43
CA MET A 196 -2.03 -2.99 9.37
C MET A 196 -2.70 -3.43 10.67
N GLU A 197 -3.59 -2.60 11.20
CA GLU A 197 -4.42 -2.89 12.36
C GLU A 197 -5.86 -2.45 12.14
N HIS A 198 -6.82 -3.23 12.63
CA HIS A 198 -8.22 -2.79 12.65
C HIS A 198 -8.40 -1.60 13.57
N VAL A 199 -9.09 -0.58 13.08
CA VAL A 199 -9.59 0.48 13.96
C VAL A 199 -10.78 -0.03 14.76
N THR A 200 -11.16 0.70 15.81
CA THR A 200 -12.34 0.34 16.61
C THR A 200 -13.61 0.38 15.75
N ARG A 201 -14.62 -0.39 16.19
CA ARG A 201 -15.93 -0.36 15.53
C ARG A 201 -16.53 1.05 15.49
N GLU A 202 -16.41 1.77 16.60
CA GLU A 202 -16.83 3.17 16.73
C GLU A 202 -16.14 4.07 15.69
N THR A 203 -14.83 3.92 15.46
CA THR A 203 -14.11 4.70 14.45
C THR A 203 -14.62 4.41 13.04
N SER A 204 -14.91 3.13 12.75
CA SER A 204 -15.50 2.71 11.48
C SER A 204 -16.89 3.29 11.26
N GLU A 205 -17.77 3.22 12.27
CA GLU A 205 -19.13 3.74 12.21
C GLU A 205 -19.15 5.26 12.09
N ARG A 206 -18.29 5.96 12.85
CA ARG A 206 -18.11 7.42 12.75
C ARG A 206 -17.83 7.84 11.31
N TYR A 207 -16.86 7.23 10.65
CA TYR A 207 -16.56 7.56 9.26
C TYR A 207 -17.68 7.11 8.30
N TYR A 208 -18.23 5.91 8.49
CA TYR A 208 -19.34 5.39 7.68
C TYR A 208 -20.53 6.35 7.64
N ASN A 209 -20.88 6.94 8.78
CA ASN A 209 -22.02 7.85 8.92
C ASN A 209 -21.87 9.14 8.12
N THR A 210 -20.64 9.57 7.82
CA THR A 210 -20.37 10.74 6.95
C THR A 210 -20.60 10.47 5.47
N ARG A 211 -20.70 9.19 5.06
CA ARG A 211 -20.79 8.82 3.65
C ARG A 211 -22.18 9.15 3.09
N PRO A 212 -22.27 9.54 1.80
CA PRO A 212 -23.55 9.70 1.12
C PRO A 212 -24.39 8.41 1.16
N ARG A 213 -25.72 8.52 1.20
CA ARG A 213 -26.65 7.39 1.22
C ARG A 213 -26.32 6.30 0.20
N GLY A 214 -26.11 6.68 -1.06
CA GLY A 214 -25.77 5.73 -2.13
C GLY A 214 -24.46 4.97 -1.86
N SER A 215 -23.47 5.62 -1.22
CA SER A 215 -22.23 4.95 -0.80
C SER A 215 -22.44 3.99 0.37
N LYS A 216 -23.34 4.32 1.30
CA LYS A 216 -23.74 3.43 2.41
C LYS A 216 -24.43 2.17 1.87
N ILE A 217 -25.41 2.35 0.99
CA ILE A 217 -26.12 1.25 0.29
C ILE A 217 -25.14 0.42 -0.54
N GLY A 218 -24.28 1.07 -1.34
CA GLY A 218 -23.28 0.37 -2.17
C GLY A 218 -22.30 -0.48 -1.36
N ALA A 219 -22.01 -0.12 -0.10
CA ALA A 219 -21.21 -0.95 0.79
C ALA A 219 -21.92 -2.22 1.24
N TRP A 220 -23.26 -2.21 1.31
CA TRP A 220 -24.07 -3.40 1.56
C TRP A 220 -24.25 -4.27 0.31
N ALA A 221 -24.50 -3.62 -0.82
CA ALA A 221 -24.83 -4.30 -2.07
C ALA A 221 -23.65 -5.00 -2.74
N SER A 222 -22.43 -4.48 -2.58
CA SER A 222 -21.27 -4.97 -3.33
C SER A 222 -20.56 -6.16 -2.64
N PRO A 223 -20.59 -7.37 -3.24
CA PRO A 223 -19.77 -8.50 -2.77
C PRO A 223 -18.32 -8.31 -3.24
N GLN A 224 -17.63 -7.33 -2.66
CA GLN A 224 -16.35 -6.84 -3.16
C GLN A 224 -15.33 -7.98 -3.38
N SER A 225 -14.75 -8.02 -4.59
CA SER A 225 -13.79 -9.04 -5.06
C SER A 225 -14.35 -10.44 -5.34
N GLN A 226 -15.65 -10.67 -5.17
CA GLN A 226 -16.29 -11.91 -5.62
C GLN A 226 -16.64 -11.86 -7.10
N VAL A 227 -16.73 -13.03 -7.73
CA VAL A 227 -17.19 -13.15 -9.11
C VAL A 227 -18.70 -12.90 -9.16
N ILE A 228 -19.14 -12.05 -10.09
CA ILE A 228 -20.55 -11.81 -10.41
C ILE A 228 -20.78 -12.16 -11.89
N SER A 229 -22.01 -12.55 -12.26
CA SER A 229 -22.26 -13.03 -13.62
C SER A 229 -22.42 -11.89 -14.63
N SER A 230 -22.89 -10.72 -14.18
CA SER A 230 -23.18 -9.59 -15.06
C SER A 230 -23.18 -8.24 -14.33
N ARG A 231 -23.24 -7.15 -15.11
CA ARG A 231 -23.48 -5.80 -14.57
C ARG A 231 -24.89 -5.68 -13.95
N ASP A 232 -25.86 -6.38 -14.53
CA ASP A 232 -27.26 -6.35 -14.08
C ASP A 232 -27.41 -6.99 -12.68
N ASP A 233 -26.61 -8.01 -12.35
CA ASP A 233 -26.56 -8.55 -10.99
C ASP A 233 -26.23 -7.49 -9.95
N LEU A 234 -25.26 -6.61 -10.27
CA LEU A 234 -24.84 -5.55 -9.36
C LEU A 234 -25.91 -4.48 -9.22
N SER A 235 -26.64 -4.16 -10.30
CA SER A 235 -27.79 -3.25 -10.25
C SER A 235 -28.90 -3.85 -9.38
N ARG A 236 -29.24 -5.13 -9.59
CA ARG A 236 -30.24 -5.84 -8.79
C ARG A 236 -29.90 -5.85 -7.30
N LEU A 237 -28.65 -6.14 -6.94
CA LEU A 237 -28.19 -6.10 -5.54
C LEU A 237 -28.29 -4.69 -4.95
N ASN A 238 -27.96 -3.66 -5.73
CA ASN A 238 -28.11 -2.28 -5.30
C ASN A 238 -29.57 -1.92 -5.04
N ASP A 239 -30.48 -2.31 -5.94
CA ASP A 239 -31.91 -2.02 -5.82
C ASP A 239 -32.53 -2.76 -4.62
N GLU A 240 -32.12 -4.00 -4.37
CA GLU A 240 -32.53 -4.79 -3.20
C GLU A 240 -32.21 -4.05 -1.88
N TYR A 241 -30.98 -3.55 -1.73
CA TYR A 241 -30.60 -2.80 -0.52
C TYR A 241 -31.16 -1.37 -0.49
N THR A 242 -31.40 -0.76 -1.66
CA THR A 242 -32.07 0.53 -1.76
C THR A 242 -33.50 0.41 -1.23
N GLU A 243 -34.23 -0.60 -1.66
CA GLU A 243 -35.59 -0.90 -1.21
C GLU A 243 -35.60 -1.29 0.28
N LYS A 244 -34.67 -2.16 0.71
CA LYS A 244 -34.54 -2.58 2.11
C LYS A 244 -34.36 -1.42 3.09
N PHE A 245 -33.66 -0.37 2.69
CA PHE A 245 -33.35 0.77 3.56
C PHE A 245 -34.17 2.02 3.25
N LYS A 246 -35.14 1.97 2.31
CA LYS A 246 -35.86 3.14 1.81
C LYS A 246 -36.49 4.02 2.89
N ASP A 247 -37.01 3.40 3.95
CA ASP A 247 -37.71 4.08 5.05
C ASP A 247 -36.78 4.50 6.20
N LEU A 248 -35.49 4.14 6.14
CA LEU A 248 -34.50 4.57 7.11
C LEU A 248 -33.94 5.95 6.75
N PRO A 249 -33.76 6.87 7.72
CA PRO A 249 -32.97 8.06 7.51
C PRO A 249 -31.50 7.70 7.27
N ASP A 250 -30.75 8.59 6.61
CA ASP A 250 -29.41 8.31 6.11
C ASP A 250 -28.40 7.93 7.21
N ASP A 251 -28.54 8.50 8.40
CA ASP A 251 -27.72 8.24 9.59
C ASP A 251 -28.11 6.96 10.32
N ALA A 252 -29.27 6.37 10.03
CA ALA A 252 -29.72 5.11 10.59
C ALA A 252 -29.41 3.88 9.73
N ILE A 253 -28.90 4.05 8.50
CA ILE A 253 -28.41 2.92 7.70
C ILE A 253 -27.19 2.32 8.43
N PRO A 254 -27.26 1.06 8.90
CA PRO A 254 -26.21 0.50 9.72
C PRO A 254 -24.93 0.30 8.91
N CYS A 255 -23.77 0.49 9.53
CA CYS A 255 -22.50 0.11 8.92
C CYS A 255 -22.40 -1.43 8.84
N PRO A 256 -22.07 -2.05 7.69
CA PRO A 256 -21.91 -3.50 7.63
C PRO A 256 -20.77 -4.00 8.54
N GLU A 257 -20.91 -5.19 9.13
CA GLU A 257 -19.89 -5.81 10.00
C GLU A 257 -18.55 -6.05 9.29
N TYR A 258 -18.62 -6.38 7.99
CA TYR A 258 -17.43 -6.62 7.16
C TYR A 258 -16.76 -5.33 6.65
N TRP A 259 -17.36 -4.17 6.91
CA TRP A 259 -16.85 -2.88 6.46
C TRP A 259 -16.22 -2.13 7.63
N GLY A 260 -15.06 -1.53 7.42
CA GLY A 260 -14.40 -0.75 8.45
C GLY A 260 -13.08 -0.15 8.03
N GLY A 261 -12.40 0.46 9.01
CA GLY A 261 -11.08 1.04 8.83
C GLY A 261 -9.95 0.05 9.14
N ILE A 262 -8.88 0.17 8.38
CA ILE A 262 -7.55 -0.33 8.75
C ILE A 262 -6.64 0.88 8.88
N ARG A 263 -5.86 0.91 9.97
CA ARG A 263 -4.74 1.81 10.16
C ARG A 263 -3.46 1.12 9.68
N ILE A 264 -2.64 1.82 8.90
CA ILE A 264 -1.26 1.43 8.61
C ILE A 264 -0.38 2.25 9.54
N GLU A 265 0.15 1.62 10.59
CA GLU A 265 1.14 2.23 11.47
C GLU A 265 2.54 2.06 10.86
N PRO A 266 3.23 3.16 10.51
CA PRO A 266 4.46 3.07 9.74
C PRO A 266 5.64 2.58 10.59
N LEU A 267 6.49 1.80 9.94
CA LEU A 267 7.88 1.56 10.30
C LEU A 267 8.81 2.39 9.41
N GLU A 268 8.38 2.71 8.19
CA GLU A 268 9.10 3.61 7.29
C GLU A 268 8.15 4.62 6.62
N VAL A 269 8.60 5.86 6.48
CA VAL A 269 7.98 6.91 5.66
C VAL A 269 9.06 7.58 4.82
N GLU A 270 9.03 7.35 3.51
CA GLU A 270 9.96 7.97 2.55
C GLU A 270 9.29 9.14 1.84
N PHE A 271 9.97 10.29 1.90
CA PHE A 271 9.66 11.49 1.14
C PHE A 271 10.57 11.56 -0.09
N TRP A 272 9.97 11.68 -1.26
CA TRP A 272 10.67 11.79 -2.53
C TRP A 272 10.25 13.09 -3.22
N GLN A 273 11.24 13.88 -3.65
CA GLN A 273 11.06 15.10 -4.44
C GLN A 273 11.81 14.94 -5.77
N GLY A 274 11.10 15.14 -6.87
CA GLY A 274 11.67 14.98 -8.19
C GLY A 274 12.71 16.05 -8.50
N GLY A 275 13.96 15.62 -8.72
CA GLY A 275 15.04 16.43 -9.27
C GLY A 275 15.34 16.18 -10.76
N VAL A 276 16.03 17.15 -11.38
CA VAL A 276 16.50 17.12 -12.77
C VAL A 276 17.52 15.99 -12.96
N SER A 277 17.59 15.43 -14.17
CA SER A 277 18.60 14.41 -14.53
C SER A 277 18.54 13.14 -13.68
N ARG A 278 17.36 12.82 -13.13
CA ARG A 278 17.12 11.68 -12.23
C ARG A 278 17.82 11.77 -10.87
N LEU A 279 18.41 12.92 -10.54
CA LEU A 279 19.02 13.16 -9.24
C LEU A 279 17.96 13.64 -8.24
N HIS A 280 17.07 12.72 -7.87
CA HIS A 280 15.95 12.99 -6.97
C HIS A 280 16.42 13.08 -5.52
N ASP A 281 15.73 13.90 -4.74
CA ASP A 281 15.94 13.97 -3.30
C ASP A 281 15.06 12.91 -2.61
N ARG A 282 15.69 12.06 -1.80
CA ARG A 282 15.03 10.99 -1.05
C ARG A 282 15.44 11.04 0.40
N VAL A 283 14.47 11.19 1.30
CA VAL A 283 14.70 11.16 2.74
C VAL A 283 13.69 10.23 3.38
N THR A 284 14.17 9.30 4.22
CA THR A 284 13.34 8.29 4.88
C THR A 284 13.42 8.46 6.38
N PHE A 285 12.25 8.48 7.01
CA PHE A 285 12.07 8.27 8.44
C PHE A 285 11.87 6.77 8.65
N ARG A 286 12.71 6.13 9.46
CA ARG A 286 12.56 4.71 9.79
C ARG A 286 12.67 4.42 11.29
N ARG A 287 12.00 3.36 11.72
CA ARG A 287 12.08 2.79 13.07
C ARG A 287 11.89 1.28 12.97
N ASP A 288 12.57 0.53 13.84
CA ASP A 288 12.51 -0.94 13.82
C ASP A 288 11.21 -1.52 14.38
N ASP A 289 10.53 -0.76 15.25
CA ASP A 289 9.35 -1.22 15.98
C ASP A 289 8.38 -0.06 16.24
N ILE A 290 7.08 -0.35 16.22
CA ILE A 290 6.01 0.63 16.40
C ILE A 290 5.97 1.25 17.80
N ALA A 291 6.49 0.55 18.82
CA ALA A 291 6.62 1.06 20.17
C ALA A 291 7.78 2.05 20.32
N ASN A 292 8.71 2.11 19.36
CA ASN A 292 9.77 3.11 19.36
C ASN A 292 9.22 4.46 18.87
N PRO A 293 9.23 5.52 19.69
CA PRO A 293 8.77 6.84 19.27
C PRO A 293 9.82 7.59 18.43
N ASN A 294 11.07 7.12 18.44
CA ASN A 294 12.18 7.81 17.78
C ASN A 294 12.30 7.34 16.33
N TRP A 295 12.41 8.31 15.43
CA TRP A 295 12.65 8.10 14.02
C TRP A 295 14.11 8.36 13.69
N GLU A 296 14.76 7.42 13.01
CA GLU A 296 16.01 7.68 12.32
C GLU A 296 15.69 8.35 10.98
N VAL A 297 16.38 9.45 10.66
CA VAL A 297 16.21 10.18 9.41
C VAL A 297 17.45 9.99 8.55
N VAL A 298 17.28 9.42 7.35
CA VAL A 298 18.38 9.10 6.43
C VAL A 298 18.10 9.63 5.02
N ARG A 299 19.14 10.15 4.37
CA ARG A 299 19.12 10.47 2.93
C ARG A 299 19.46 9.21 2.13
N LEU A 300 18.68 8.92 1.10
CA LEU A 300 18.90 7.81 0.17
C LEU A 300 19.39 8.34 -1.19
N ALA A 301 20.18 7.53 -1.90
CA ALA A 301 20.50 7.79 -3.29
C ALA A 301 19.24 7.63 -4.18
N PRO A 302 19.10 8.40 -5.26
CA PRO A 302 18.02 8.25 -6.22
C PRO A 302 18.07 6.93 -6.99
#